data_AF-A0A716C0Y2-F1
#
_entry.id   AF-A0A716C0Y2-F1
#
_cell.length_a   1.000
_cell.length_b   1.000
_cell.length_c   1.000
_cell.angle_alpha   90.00
_cell.angle_beta   90.00
_cell.angle_gamma   90.00
#
_symmetry.space_group_name_H-M   'P 1'
#
loop_
_entity.id
_entity.type
_entity.pdbx_description
1 polymer ?
#
loop_
_entity_poly.entity_id
_entity_poly.type
_entity_poly.pdbx_seq_one_letter_code
_entity_poly.pdbx_strand_id
1 'polypeptide(L)'
;MSGGLVTAAYIVAAILFIFSLAGLSKHETSRQGNNFGIAGMAIALLATIFGPDTGNVAWILVAMIIGGAIGIRIAKKVEMTEMPELVAILHSFVGLAAVLVGFNSYLYHDASLAPVLVNIHLTEVFLGIFIGAVTFTGSIVAFGKLRGKISSKPLMLPNRHKMNLAALVVSFLLLLVFVRTESVGLQVLALLLMTIIALAFGWHLVASIGGADMPVVVSMLNSYSGWAAAAAGFMLSNDLLIVTGALVGSSGAILSYIMCKAMNRSFISVIAGGFGTDGSSTGDDQEAGEHREITAEETAEMLKNSHSVIITPGYGMAVAQAQYPVAEITEKLRARGINVRFGIHPVAGRLPGHMNVLLAEAKVPYDIVLEMDEINDDFADTDTVLVIGANDTVNPAAQDDPRSPIAGMPVLEVWKAQNVVVFKRSMNTGYAGVQNPLFFKENTQMLFGDAKASVDAILKAL
;
A
#
# COMPACT_ATOMS: atom_id res chain seq x y z
N MET A 1 7.93 1.94 -38.26
CA MET A 1 7.88 0.47 -38.07
C MET A 1 6.58 -0.03 -38.69
N SER A 2 6.55 -1.24 -39.26
CA SER A 2 5.29 -1.81 -39.75
C SER A 2 4.39 -2.20 -38.58
N GLY A 3 3.07 -2.21 -38.79
CA GLY A 3 2.10 -2.59 -37.74
C GLY A 3 2.40 -3.96 -37.12
N GLY A 4 2.72 -4.96 -37.95
CA GLY A 4 3.09 -6.30 -37.45
C GLY A 4 4.32 -6.31 -36.54
N LEU A 5 5.29 -5.43 -36.78
CA LEU A 5 6.50 -5.32 -35.95
C LEU A 5 6.19 -4.61 -34.62
N VAL A 6 5.24 -3.66 -34.62
CA VAL A 6 4.70 -3.05 -33.38
C VAL A 6 3.99 -4.11 -32.54
N THR A 7 3.11 -4.91 -33.14
CA THR A 7 2.41 -6.01 -32.44
C THR A 7 3.40 -7.01 -31.84
N ALA A 8 4.42 -7.43 -32.60
CA ALA A 8 5.45 -8.32 -32.09
C ALA A 8 6.22 -7.70 -30.92
N ALA A 9 6.59 -6.42 -31.00
CA ALA A 9 7.25 -5.71 -29.91
C ALA A 9 6.37 -5.60 -28.65
N TYR A 10 5.07 -5.38 -28.81
CA TYR A 10 4.10 -5.40 -27.71
C TYR A 10 4.00 -6.76 -27.04
N ILE A 11 3.97 -7.86 -27.80
CA ILE A 11 3.99 -9.21 -27.23
C ILE A 11 5.27 -9.44 -26.42
N VAL A 12 6.42 -9.05 -26.96
CA VAL A 12 7.71 -9.17 -26.25
C VAL A 12 7.70 -8.33 -24.98
N ALA A 13 7.24 -7.08 -25.04
CA ALA A 13 7.13 -6.21 -23.87
C ALA A 13 6.20 -6.80 -22.80
N ALA A 14 5.06 -7.35 -23.19
CA ALA A 14 4.12 -8.02 -22.29
C ALA A 14 4.77 -9.21 -21.56
N ILE A 15 5.50 -10.06 -22.28
CA ILE A 15 6.25 -11.19 -21.68
C ILE A 15 7.31 -10.67 -20.70
N LEU A 16 8.02 -9.60 -21.04
CA LEU A 16 9.01 -8.98 -20.15
C LEU A 16 8.36 -8.40 -18.89
N PHE A 17 7.16 -7.84 -18.96
CA PHE A 17 6.44 -7.40 -17.76
C PHE A 17 6.01 -8.58 -16.88
N ILE A 18 5.62 -9.72 -17.46
CA ILE A 18 5.35 -10.96 -16.70
C ILE A 18 6.63 -11.44 -16.00
N PHE A 19 7.76 -11.49 -16.71
CA PHE A 19 9.05 -11.85 -16.11
C PHE A 19 9.54 -10.83 -15.08
N SER A 20 9.15 -9.56 -15.22
CA SER A 20 9.44 -8.55 -14.21
C SER A 20 8.78 -8.90 -12.87
N LEU A 21 7.47 -9.18 -12.89
CA LEU A 21 6.73 -9.60 -11.70
C LEU A 21 7.24 -10.93 -11.13
N ALA A 22 7.50 -11.91 -12.00
CA ALA A 22 8.05 -13.20 -11.58
C ALA A 22 9.44 -13.04 -10.94
N GLY A 23 10.31 -12.20 -11.52
CA GLY A 23 11.64 -11.92 -10.97
C GLY A 23 11.60 -11.17 -9.63
N LEU A 24 10.58 -10.34 -9.41
CA LEU A 24 10.37 -9.63 -8.13
C LEU A 24 9.87 -10.54 -7.00
N SER A 25 9.39 -11.76 -7.31
CA SER A 25 8.88 -12.69 -6.29
C SER A 25 9.98 -13.32 -5.42
N LYS A 26 11.25 -13.22 -5.83
CA LYS A 26 12.39 -13.74 -5.07
C LYS A 26 13.50 -12.70 -4.96
N HIS A 27 14.18 -12.68 -3.83
CA HIS A 27 15.24 -11.71 -3.55
C HIS A 27 16.40 -11.84 -4.53
N GLU A 28 16.83 -13.07 -4.85
CA GLU A 28 17.96 -13.35 -5.73
C GLU A 28 17.71 -12.86 -7.16
N THR A 29 16.46 -12.92 -7.63
CA THR A 29 16.06 -12.52 -8.98
C THR A 29 15.51 -11.09 -9.06
N SER A 30 15.33 -10.40 -7.93
CA SER A 30 14.68 -9.08 -7.85
C SER A 30 15.28 -8.04 -8.80
N ARG A 31 16.61 -7.98 -8.87
CA ARG A 31 17.35 -7.08 -9.80
C ARG A 31 17.08 -7.43 -11.26
N GLN A 32 17.05 -8.72 -11.60
CA GLN A 32 16.75 -9.19 -12.94
C GLN A 32 15.29 -8.88 -13.31
N GLY A 33 14.36 -9.07 -12.37
CA GLY A 33 12.96 -8.67 -12.52
C GLY A 33 12.82 -7.19 -12.85
N ASN A 34 13.54 -6.31 -12.15
CA ASN A 34 13.53 -4.88 -12.46
C ASN A 34 14.07 -4.57 -13.86
N ASN A 35 15.16 -5.24 -14.27
CA ASN A 35 15.73 -5.08 -15.62
C ASN A 35 14.76 -5.51 -16.73
N PHE A 36 13.98 -6.59 -16.52
CA PHE A 36 12.94 -6.98 -17.46
C PHE A 36 11.85 -5.91 -17.60
N GLY A 37 11.45 -5.28 -16.49
CA GLY A 37 10.48 -4.17 -16.51
C GLY A 37 11.00 -2.96 -17.28
N ILE A 38 12.26 -2.57 -17.07
CA ILE A 38 12.91 -1.47 -17.79
C ILE A 38 12.97 -1.77 -19.30
N ALA A 39 13.42 -2.98 -19.67
CA ALA A 39 13.51 -3.40 -21.06
C ALA A 39 12.13 -3.46 -21.74
N GLY A 40 11.12 -4.02 -21.06
CA GLY A 40 9.74 -4.08 -21.55
C GLY A 40 9.16 -2.70 -21.81
N MET A 41 9.33 -1.76 -20.87
CA MET A 41 8.87 -0.38 -21.03
C MET A 41 9.60 0.36 -22.16
N ALA A 42 10.92 0.16 -22.29
CA ALA A 42 11.68 0.75 -23.39
C ALA A 42 11.21 0.24 -24.75
N ILE A 43 11.01 -1.08 -24.90
CA ILE A 43 10.50 -1.69 -26.14
C ILE A 43 9.10 -1.17 -26.47
N ALA A 44 8.21 -1.12 -25.48
CA ALA A 44 6.86 -0.61 -25.64
C ALA A 44 6.85 0.83 -26.16
N LEU A 45 7.58 1.74 -25.49
CA LEU A 45 7.64 3.15 -25.87
C LEU A 45 8.25 3.35 -27.26
N LEU A 46 9.34 2.65 -27.56
CA LEU A 46 9.96 2.74 -28.89
C LEU A 46 9.01 2.22 -29.98
N ALA A 47 8.35 1.09 -29.76
CA ALA A 47 7.39 0.55 -30.72
C ALA A 47 6.22 1.50 -30.98
N THR A 48 5.69 2.14 -29.93
CA THR A 48 4.61 3.13 -30.06
C THR A 48 5.09 4.39 -30.80
N ILE A 49 6.24 4.97 -30.42
CA ILE A 49 6.75 6.21 -31.01
C ILE A 49 7.09 6.04 -32.49
N PHE A 50 7.65 4.89 -32.87
CA PHE A 50 8.03 4.59 -34.25
C PHE A 50 6.94 3.82 -35.01
N GLY A 51 5.73 3.72 -34.46
CA GLY A 51 4.58 3.10 -35.10
C GLY A 51 4.11 3.85 -36.35
N PRO A 52 3.30 3.21 -37.21
CA PRO A 52 2.85 3.79 -38.47
C PRO A 52 1.91 5.00 -38.29
N ASP A 53 1.15 5.05 -37.21
CA ASP A 53 0.10 6.07 -36.96
C ASP A 53 0.57 7.21 -36.05
N THR A 54 1.87 7.30 -35.77
CA THR A 54 2.41 8.28 -34.82
C THR A 54 2.71 9.62 -35.48
N GLY A 55 1.99 10.66 -35.06
CA GLY A 55 2.26 12.06 -35.41
C GLY A 55 2.88 12.85 -34.25
N ASN A 56 3.32 14.08 -34.52
CA ASN A 56 3.74 15.05 -33.51
C ASN A 56 4.79 14.54 -32.50
N VAL A 57 5.73 13.71 -32.96
CA VAL A 57 6.75 13.05 -32.11
C VAL A 57 7.52 14.04 -31.23
N ALA A 58 7.79 15.25 -31.72
CA ALA A 58 8.46 16.29 -30.92
C ALA A 58 7.71 16.63 -29.63
N TRP A 59 6.37 16.77 -29.69
CA TRP A 59 5.56 17.05 -28.50
C TRP A 59 5.52 15.87 -27.53
N ILE A 60 5.46 14.64 -28.06
CA ILE A 60 5.54 13.42 -27.26
C ILE A 60 6.87 13.39 -26.49
N LEU A 61 7.99 13.61 -27.17
CA LEU A 61 9.32 13.60 -26.54
C LEU A 61 9.47 14.71 -25.50
N VAL A 62 8.99 15.92 -25.77
CA VAL A 62 9.02 17.03 -24.80
C VAL A 62 8.23 16.66 -23.54
N ALA A 63 7.01 16.14 -23.68
CA ALA A 63 6.20 15.72 -22.54
C ALA A 63 6.86 14.58 -21.74
N MET A 64 7.45 13.60 -22.43
CA MET A 64 8.18 12.50 -21.80
C MET A 64 9.43 12.97 -21.04
N ILE A 65 10.20 13.91 -21.61
CA ILE A 65 11.39 14.46 -20.96
C ILE A 65 11.00 15.22 -19.70
N ILE A 66 9.96 16.05 -19.77
CA ILE A 66 9.47 16.81 -18.60
C ILE A 66 8.99 15.86 -17.50
N GLY A 67 8.11 14.91 -17.86
CA GLY A 67 7.58 13.92 -16.92
C GLY A 67 8.69 13.06 -16.29
N GLY A 68 9.61 12.56 -17.13
CA GLY A 68 10.75 11.77 -16.70
C GLY A 68 11.71 12.54 -15.80
N ALA A 69 12.03 13.79 -16.12
CA ALA A 69 12.90 14.63 -15.30
C ALA A 69 12.29 14.92 -13.91
N ILE A 70 10.98 15.22 -13.86
CA ILE A 70 10.26 15.41 -12.60
C ILE A 70 10.24 14.10 -11.80
N GLY A 71 9.90 12.98 -12.43
CA GLY A 71 9.87 11.66 -11.81
C GLY A 71 11.22 11.26 -11.20
N ILE A 72 12.32 11.41 -11.97
CA ILE A 72 13.68 11.13 -11.49
C ILE A 72 14.05 12.01 -10.31
N ARG A 73 13.70 13.30 -10.35
CA ARG A 73 14.01 14.23 -9.25
C ARG A 73 13.27 13.85 -7.97
N ILE A 74 12.00 13.47 -8.07
CA ILE A 74 11.19 13.07 -6.90
C ILE A 74 11.69 11.72 -6.35
N ALA A 75 11.89 10.73 -7.22
CA ALA A 75 12.34 9.39 -6.83
C ALA A 75 13.72 9.39 -6.14
N LYS A 76 14.61 10.33 -6.49
CA LYS A 76 15.93 10.47 -5.84
C LYS A 76 15.90 11.18 -4.49
N LYS A 77 14.80 11.88 -4.16
CA LYS A 77 14.71 12.72 -2.96
C LYS A 77 13.81 12.14 -1.88
N VAL A 78 12.88 11.26 -2.24
CA VAL A 78 11.95 10.63 -1.30
C VAL A 78 12.71 9.75 -0.30
N GLU A 79 12.33 9.82 0.97
CA GLU A 79 12.85 8.90 1.99
C GLU A 79 12.09 7.58 1.96
N MET A 80 12.70 6.48 2.41
CA MET A 80 12.05 5.16 2.38
C MET A 80 10.79 5.10 3.28
N THR A 81 10.73 5.92 4.32
CA THR A 81 9.55 6.10 5.19
C THR A 81 8.38 6.79 4.49
N GLU A 82 8.65 7.58 3.44
CA GLU A 82 7.68 8.30 2.61
C GLU A 82 7.26 7.49 1.36
N MET A 83 7.77 6.28 1.16
CA MET A 83 7.37 5.43 0.03
C MET A 83 5.85 5.20 -0.10
N PRO A 84 5.06 5.01 0.99
CA PRO A 84 3.63 4.78 0.85
C PRO A 84 2.86 5.93 0.19
N GLU A 85 3.21 7.17 0.53
CA GLU A 85 2.58 8.36 -0.02
C GLU A 85 3.04 8.62 -1.46
N LEU A 86 4.31 8.34 -1.79
CA LEU A 86 4.79 8.42 -3.17
C LEU A 86 4.02 7.45 -4.07
N VAL A 87 3.85 6.20 -3.63
CA VAL A 87 3.07 5.20 -4.38
C VAL A 87 1.63 5.68 -4.55
N ALA A 88 1.00 6.19 -3.49
CA ALA A 88 -0.35 6.73 -3.56
C ALA A 88 -0.47 7.85 -4.61
N ILE A 89 0.42 8.85 -4.62
CA ILE A 89 0.32 9.94 -5.60
C ILE A 89 0.61 9.48 -7.03
N LEU A 90 1.46 8.46 -7.24
CA LEU A 90 1.75 7.95 -8.58
C LEU A 90 0.51 7.35 -9.26
N HIS A 91 -0.34 6.64 -8.52
CA HIS A 91 -1.62 6.13 -9.04
C HIS A 91 -2.55 7.26 -9.51
N SER A 92 -2.45 8.46 -8.91
CA SER A 92 -3.24 9.60 -9.35
C SER A 92 -2.90 10.00 -10.79
N PHE A 93 -1.63 9.98 -11.18
CA PHE A 93 -1.21 10.28 -12.54
C PHE A 93 -1.71 9.24 -13.54
N VAL A 94 -1.76 7.95 -13.16
CA VAL A 94 -2.34 6.89 -13.99
C VAL A 94 -3.83 7.13 -14.21
N GLY A 95 -4.57 7.45 -13.14
CA GLY A 95 -6.00 7.76 -13.22
C GLY A 95 -6.28 8.99 -14.09
N LEU A 96 -5.50 10.06 -13.91
CA LEU A 96 -5.64 11.27 -14.72
C LEU A 96 -5.29 11.02 -16.19
N ALA A 97 -4.25 10.24 -16.48
CA ALA A 97 -3.91 9.84 -17.84
C ALA A 97 -5.05 9.06 -18.51
N ALA A 98 -5.68 8.12 -17.79
CA ALA A 98 -6.84 7.38 -18.30
C ALA A 98 -8.03 8.30 -18.61
N VAL A 99 -8.30 9.31 -17.76
CA VAL A 99 -9.34 10.32 -18.02
C VAL A 99 -9.02 11.11 -19.29
N LEU A 100 -7.79 11.60 -19.43
CA LEU A 100 -7.37 12.39 -20.61
C LEU A 100 -7.41 11.56 -21.90
N VAL A 101 -6.96 10.30 -21.84
CA VAL A 101 -7.07 9.35 -22.96
C VAL A 101 -8.53 9.09 -23.31
N GLY A 102 -9.41 8.97 -22.31
CA GLY A 102 -10.86 8.87 -22.47
C GLY A 102 -11.47 10.01 -23.26
N PHE A 103 -11.24 11.24 -22.81
CA PHE A 103 -11.75 12.41 -23.53
C PHE A 103 -11.17 12.50 -24.94
N ASN A 104 -9.88 12.21 -25.12
CA ASN A 104 -9.26 12.21 -26.44
C ASN A 104 -9.88 11.15 -27.37
N SER A 105 -10.11 9.95 -26.87
CA SER A 105 -10.71 8.82 -27.59
C SER A 105 -12.18 9.07 -27.95
N TYR A 106 -12.92 9.80 -27.11
CA TYR A 106 -14.26 10.28 -27.43
C TYR A 106 -14.25 11.31 -28.57
N LEU A 107 -13.34 12.29 -28.50
CA LEU A 107 -13.27 13.37 -29.49
C LEU A 107 -12.80 12.90 -30.87
N TYR A 108 -12.00 11.83 -30.93
CA TYR A 108 -11.38 11.30 -32.14
C TYR A 108 -11.79 9.85 -32.41
N HIS A 109 -13.08 9.52 -32.33
CA HIS A 109 -13.56 8.20 -32.77
C HIS A 109 -13.91 8.20 -34.26
N ASP A 110 -13.71 7.06 -34.94
CA ASP A 110 -14.03 6.93 -36.36
C ASP A 110 -15.56 6.95 -36.58
N ALA A 111 -16.02 7.85 -37.46
CA ALA A 111 -17.43 8.02 -37.79
C ALA A 111 -17.98 6.92 -38.71
N SER A 112 -17.11 6.07 -39.27
CA SER A 112 -17.46 5.00 -40.21
C SER A 112 -17.74 3.64 -39.55
N LEU A 113 -17.61 3.54 -38.22
CA LEU A 113 -17.84 2.31 -37.48
C LEU A 113 -19.31 1.88 -37.50
N ALA A 114 -19.52 0.56 -37.51
CA ALA A 114 -20.86 -0.01 -37.36
C ALA A 114 -21.49 0.46 -36.02
N PRO A 115 -22.81 0.72 -35.94
CA PRO A 115 -23.46 1.26 -34.74
C PRO A 115 -23.19 0.46 -33.45
N VAL A 116 -23.05 -0.87 -33.57
CA VAL A 116 -22.71 -1.74 -32.43
C VAL A 116 -21.30 -1.45 -31.90
N LEU A 117 -20.32 -1.25 -32.79
CA LEU A 117 -18.94 -0.94 -32.40
C LEU A 117 -18.84 0.45 -31.76
N VAL A 118 -19.61 1.42 -32.26
CA VAL A 118 -19.71 2.74 -31.63
C VAL A 118 -20.22 2.63 -30.19
N ASN A 119 -21.29 1.86 -29.96
CA ASN A 119 -21.83 1.67 -28.62
C ASN A 119 -20.83 1.00 -27.66
N ILE A 120 -20.06 0.03 -28.15
CA ILE A 120 -18.98 -0.61 -27.37
C ILE A 120 -17.92 0.43 -27.01
N HIS A 121 -17.40 1.16 -28.00
CA HIS A 121 -16.39 2.20 -27.81
C HIS A 121 -16.84 3.27 -26.80
N LEU A 122 -18.06 3.78 -26.94
CA LEU A 122 -18.63 4.77 -26.01
C LEU A 122 -18.74 4.21 -24.58
N THR A 123 -19.10 2.93 -24.44
CA THR A 123 -19.13 2.26 -23.14
C THR A 123 -17.75 2.17 -22.52
N GLU A 124 -16.74 1.78 -23.30
CA GLU A 124 -15.35 1.68 -22.87
C GLU A 124 -14.79 3.05 -22.43
N VAL A 125 -15.02 4.10 -23.22
CA VAL A 125 -14.67 5.50 -22.90
C VAL A 125 -15.27 5.92 -21.56
N PHE A 126 -16.58 5.69 -21.39
CA PHE A 126 -17.30 6.11 -20.19
C PHE A 126 -16.77 5.41 -18.94
N LEU A 127 -16.58 4.09 -19.00
CA LEU A 127 -16.04 3.30 -17.89
C LEU A 127 -14.57 3.64 -17.60
N GLY A 128 -13.75 3.84 -18.64
CA GLY A 128 -12.35 4.24 -18.48
C GLY A 128 -12.19 5.57 -17.76
N ILE A 129 -13.00 6.58 -18.13
CA ILE A 129 -13.04 7.89 -17.46
C ILE A 129 -13.53 7.74 -16.03
N PHE A 130 -14.60 6.96 -15.79
CA PHE A 130 -15.13 6.74 -14.45
C PHE A 130 -14.07 6.15 -13.51
N ILE A 131 -13.43 5.03 -13.90
CA ILE A 131 -12.41 4.36 -13.09
C ILE A 131 -11.19 5.27 -12.91
N GLY A 132 -10.75 5.96 -13.97
CA GLY A 132 -9.63 6.90 -13.92
C GLY A 132 -9.87 8.06 -12.95
N ALA A 133 -11.05 8.68 -12.98
CA ALA A 133 -11.42 9.79 -12.11
C ALA A 133 -11.52 9.39 -10.63
N VAL A 134 -12.10 8.22 -10.36
CA VAL A 134 -12.14 7.63 -9.01
C VAL A 134 -10.72 7.37 -8.48
N THR A 135 -9.87 6.77 -9.32
CA THR A 135 -8.47 6.51 -8.98
C THR A 135 -7.71 7.80 -8.70
N PHE A 136 -7.87 8.82 -9.53
CA PHE A 136 -7.20 10.12 -9.41
C PHE A 136 -7.47 10.77 -8.06
N THR A 137 -8.75 11.00 -7.75
CA THR A 137 -9.15 11.69 -6.52
C THR A 137 -8.96 10.86 -5.28
N GLY A 138 -9.24 9.56 -5.32
CA GLY A 138 -8.98 8.65 -4.20
C GLY A 138 -7.50 8.62 -3.82
N SER A 139 -6.62 8.59 -4.83
CA SER A 139 -5.16 8.61 -4.65
C SER A 139 -4.64 9.92 -4.05
N ILE A 140 -5.21 11.07 -4.44
CA ILE A 140 -4.87 12.36 -3.84
C ILE A 140 -5.26 12.40 -2.35
N VAL A 141 -6.42 11.86 -1.99
CA VAL A 141 -6.85 11.81 -0.59
C VAL A 141 -5.97 10.85 0.21
N ALA A 142 -5.66 9.67 -0.33
CA ALA A 142 -4.75 8.71 0.31
C ALA A 142 -3.36 9.33 0.55
N PHE A 143 -2.79 9.99 -0.46
CA PHE A 143 -1.55 10.75 -0.35
C PHE A 143 -1.64 11.80 0.77
N GLY A 144 -2.69 12.63 0.75
CA GLY A 144 -2.87 13.69 1.75
C GLY A 144 -2.99 13.18 3.18
N LYS A 145 -3.64 12.03 3.39
CA LYS A 145 -3.75 11.37 4.71
C LYS A 145 -2.42 10.80 5.18
N LEU A 146 -1.68 10.11 4.31
CA LEU A 146 -0.37 9.55 4.64
C LEU A 146 0.65 10.64 4.97
N ARG A 147 0.59 11.75 4.23
CA ARG A 147 1.37 12.97 4.45
C ARG A 147 1.01 13.76 5.72
N GLY A 148 -0.10 13.44 6.38
CA GLY A 148 -0.63 14.23 7.50
C GLY A 148 -1.19 15.61 7.10
N LYS A 149 -1.40 15.88 5.80
CA LYS A 149 -2.05 17.11 5.32
C LYS A 149 -3.57 17.05 5.41
N ILE A 150 -4.14 15.85 5.39
CA ILE A 150 -5.56 15.56 5.59
C ILE A 150 -5.67 14.74 6.88
N SER A 151 -6.74 14.97 7.65
CA SER A 151 -7.02 14.20 8.86
C SER A 151 -7.07 12.70 8.58
N SER A 152 -6.35 11.91 9.40
CA SER A 152 -6.39 10.44 9.37
C SER A 152 -7.70 9.87 9.92
N LYS A 153 -8.54 10.69 10.57
CA LYS A 153 -9.86 10.26 11.04
C LYS A 153 -10.79 10.06 9.83
N PRO A 154 -11.60 8.99 9.84
CA PRO A 154 -12.53 8.75 8.74
C PRO A 154 -13.63 9.82 8.70
N LEU A 155 -13.93 10.34 7.52
CA LEU A 155 -15.01 11.31 7.31
C LEU A 155 -16.37 10.60 7.37
N MET A 156 -17.18 10.97 8.36
CA MET A 156 -18.51 10.40 8.60
C MET A 156 -19.60 11.37 8.15
N LEU A 157 -19.98 11.29 6.86
CA LEU A 157 -21.16 12.01 6.35
C LEU A 157 -22.45 11.24 6.66
N PRO A 158 -23.56 11.94 6.98
CA PRO A 158 -24.84 11.29 7.18
C PRO A 158 -25.27 10.57 5.90
N ASN A 159 -25.72 9.31 6.02
CA ASN A 159 -26.12 8.46 4.89
C ASN A 159 -25.01 8.23 3.83
N ARG A 160 -23.71 8.21 4.21
CA ARG A 160 -22.56 7.99 3.31
C ARG A 160 -22.76 6.84 2.31
N HIS A 161 -23.34 5.72 2.74
CA HIS A 161 -23.57 4.55 1.90
C HIS A 161 -24.63 4.82 0.82
N LYS A 162 -25.68 5.57 1.15
CA LYS A 162 -26.71 5.98 0.19
C LYS A 162 -26.14 6.98 -0.82
N MET A 163 -25.27 7.90 -0.39
CA MET A 163 -24.59 8.83 -1.29
C MET A 163 -23.70 8.10 -2.29
N ASN A 164 -22.91 7.13 -1.81
CA ASN A 164 -22.08 6.28 -2.66
C ASN A 164 -22.90 5.45 -3.65
N LEU A 165 -23.99 4.83 -3.17
CA LEU A 165 -24.91 4.09 -4.03
C LEU A 165 -25.57 5.01 -5.07
N ALA A 166 -26.00 6.21 -4.67
CA ALA A 166 -26.58 7.19 -5.58
C ALA A 166 -25.59 7.63 -6.66
N ALA A 167 -24.32 7.86 -6.31
CA ALA A 167 -23.27 8.18 -7.27
C ALA A 167 -23.10 7.07 -8.34
N LEU A 168 -23.16 5.80 -7.93
CA LEU A 168 -23.09 4.65 -8.84
C LEU A 168 -24.34 4.53 -9.72
N VAL A 169 -25.53 4.62 -9.13
CA VAL A 169 -26.80 4.52 -9.87
C VAL A 169 -26.95 5.65 -10.88
N VAL A 170 -26.66 6.89 -10.47
CA VAL A 170 -26.74 8.05 -11.37
C VAL A 170 -25.69 7.93 -12.48
N SER A 171 -24.46 7.53 -12.16
CA SER A 171 -23.43 7.27 -13.19
C SER A 171 -23.88 6.20 -14.19
N PHE A 172 -24.54 5.13 -13.73
CA PHE A 172 -25.09 4.09 -14.61
C PHE A 172 -26.23 4.61 -15.51
N LEU A 173 -27.14 5.43 -14.97
CA LEU A 173 -28.18 6.06 -15.78
C LEU A 173 -27.59 7.01 -16.82
N LEU A 174 -26.54 7.78 -16.46
CA LEU A 174 -25.81 8.64 -17.39
C LEU A 174 -25.12 7.85 -18.48
N LEU A 175 -24.60 6.64 -18.20
CA LEU A 175 -24.07 5.74 -19.23
C LEU A 175 -25.15 5.37 -20.24
N LEU A 176 -26.36 4.99 -19.78
CA LEU A 176 -27.45 4.65 -20.68
C LEU A 176 -27.86 5.85 -21.56
N VAL A 177 -27.88 7.05 -21.00
CA VAL A 177 -28.14 8.29 -21.76
C VAL A 177 -27.01 8.55 -22.77
N PHE A 178 -25.76 8.43 -22.34
CA PHE A 178 -24.57 8.67 -23.15
C PHE A 178 -24.52 7.78 -24.39
N VAL A 179 -24.78 6.48 -24.24
CA VAL A 179 -24.71 5.51 -25.34
C VAL A 179 -25.93 5.59 -26.26
N ARG A 180 -27.13 5.89 -25.74
CA ARG A 180 -28.38 5.84 -26.53
C ARG A 180 -28.75 7.13 -27.24
N THR A 181 -28.19 8.27 -26.82
CA THR A 181 -28.55 9.56 -27.39
C THR A 181 -27.77 9.84 -28.67
N GLU A 182 -28.45 10.36 -29.68
CA GLU A 182 -27.84 10.84 -30.93
C GLU A 182 -27.36 12.30 -30.83
N SER A 183 -27.78 13.02 -29.77
CA SER A 183 -27.37 14.41 -29.53
C SER A 183 -25.98 14.46 -28.90
N VAL A 184 -25.01 14.96 -29.66
CA VAL A 184 -23.64 15.23 -29.18
C VAL A 184 -23.64 16.08 -27.91
N GLY A 185 -24.51 17.09 -27.83
CA GLY A 185 -24.60 17.95 -26.64
C GLY A 185 -25.03 17.20 -25.38
N LEU A 186 -25.94 16.23 -25.51
CA LEU A 186 -26.37 15.38 -24.39
C LEU A 186 -25.31 14.34 -24.03
N GLN A 187 -24.59 13.80 -25.00
CA GLN A 187 -23.46 12.90 -24.74
C GLN A 187 -22.37 13.61 -23.93
N VAL A 188 -21.91 14.77 -24.41
CA VAL A 188 -20.88 15.57 -23.72
C VAL A 188 -21.35 15.94 -22.31
N LEU A 189 -22.60 16.38 -22.15
CA LEU A 189 -23.15 16.70 -20.83
C LEU A 189 -23.15 15.49 -19.90
N ALA A 190 -23.61 14.32 -20.37
CA ALA A 190 -23.64 13.10 -19.58
C ALA A 190 -22.24 12.67 -19.14
N LEU A 191 -21.25 12.77 -20.04
CA LEU A 191 -19.87 12.42 -19.77
C LEU A 191 -19.22 13.38 -18.75
N LEU A 192 -19.42 14.69 -18.91
CA LEU A 192 -18.90 15.69 -17.96
C LEU A 192 -19.54 15.56 -16.58
N LEU A 193 -20.87 15.38 -16.51
CA LEU A 193 -21.57 15.16 -15.24
C LEU A 193 -21.10 13.89 -14.55
N MET A 194 -20.96 12.78 -15.29
CA MET A 194 -20.40 11.55 -14.73
C MET A 194 -18.97 11.78 -14.22
N THR A 195 -18.12 12.48 -14.97
CA THR A 195 -16.74 12.75 -14.55
C THR A 195 -16.72 13.50 -13.22
N ILE A 196 -17.55 14.53 -13.05
CA ILE A 196 -17.67 15.28 -11.79
C ILE A 196 -18.13 14.35 -10.66
N ILE A 197 -19.14 13.50 -10.91
CA ILE A 197 -19.63 12.53 -9.93
C ILE A 197 -18.52 11.55 -9.55
N ALA A 198 -17.75 11.05 -10.51
CA ALA A 198 -16.66 10.10 -10.29
C ALA A 198 -15.52 10.72 -9.46
N LEU A 199 -15.16 11.98 -9.73
CA LEU A 199 -14.19 12.75 -8.94
C LEU A 199 -14.68 12.94 -7.49
N ALA A 200 -15.95 13.30 -7.30
CA ALA A 200 -16.54 13.45 -5.97
C ALA A 200 -16.65 12.11 -5.23
N PHE A 201 -17.00 11.04 -5.96
CA PHE A 201 -17.12 9.69 -5.44
C PHE A 201 -15.78 9.13 -4.99
N GLY A 202 -14.72 9.25 -5.80
CA GLY A 202 -13.37 8.82 -5.44
C GLY A 202 -12.83 9.56 -4.22
N TRP A 203 -13.04 10.89 -4.15
CA TRP A 203 -12.73 11.69 -2.97
C TRP A 203 -13.46 11.18 -1.72
N HIS A 204 -14.80 11.03 -1.80
CA HIS A 204 -15.62 10.66 -0.65
C HIS A 204 -15.31 9.24 -0.16
N LEU A 205 -15.15 8.28 -1.08
CA LEU A 205 -14.84 6.89 -0.78
C LEU A 205 -13.58 6.77 0.08
N VAL A 206 -12.48 7.41 -0.32
CA VAL A 206 -11.21 7.36 0.42
C VAL A 206 -11.20 8.27 1.65
N ALA A 207 -11.90 9.41 1.59
CA ALA A 207 -12.06 10.29 2.75
C ALA A 207 -12.79 9.60 3.92
N SER A 208 -13.73 8.70 3.63
CA SER A 208 -14.46 7.94 4.65
C SER A 208 -13.70 6.75 5.24
N ILE A 209 -12.51 6.43 4.77
CA ILE A 209 -11.68 5.33 5.31
C ILE A 209 -10.67 5.87 6.33
N GLY A 210 -10.45 5.17 7.44
CA GLY A 210 -9.48 5.58 8.46
C GLY A 210 -8.03 5.43 7.99
N GLY A 211 -7.10 6.16 8.61
CA GLY A 211 -5.67 6.02 8.33
C GLY A 211 -5.12 4.58 8.47
N ALA A 212 -5.80 3.72 9.25
CA ALA A 212 -5.44 2.33 9.58
C ALA A 212 -5.28 1.54 8.31
N ASP A 213 -6.30 1.72 7.49
CA ASP A 213 -6.59 0.93 6.33
C ASP A 213 -6.04 1.61 5.08
N MET A 214 -5.37 2.77 5.22
CA MET A 214 -4.72 3.44 4.09
C MET A 214 -3.74 2.54 3.33
N PRO A 215 -2.95 1.66 3.97
CA PRO A 215 -2.12 0.72 3.22
C PRO A 215 -2.95 -0.18 2.29
N VAL A 216 -4.10 -0.68 2.75
CA VAL A 216 -5.05 -1.47 1.94
C VAL A 216 -5.63 -0.63 0.81
N VAL A 217 -6.00 0.62 1.11
CA VAL A 217 -6.53 1.58 0.11
C VAL A 217 -5.50 1.89 -0.96
N VAL A 218 -4.22 2.06 -0.63
CA VAL A 218 -3.17 2.28 -1.62
C VAL A 218 -3.03 1.07 -2.55
N SER A 219 -3.07 -0.16 -2.01
CA SER A 219 -3.07 -1.38 -2.82
C SER A 219 -4.32 -1.52 -3.69
N MET A 220 -5.47 -1.10 -3.19
CA MET A 220 -6.73 -1.12 -3.94
C MET A 220 -6.71 -0.09 -5.08
N LEU A 221 -6.20 1.12 -4.82
CA LEU A 221 -6.03 2.15 -5.84
C LEU A 221 -4.99 1.73 -6.89
N ASN A 222 -3.98 0.94 -6.51
CA ASN A 222 -3.09 0.28 -7.47
C ASN A 222 -3.89 -0.65 -8.40
N SER A 223 -4.78 -1.48 -7.83
CA SER A 223 -5.67 -2.32 -8.63
C SER A 223 -6.52 -1.49 -9.60
N TYR A 224 -7.15 -0.41 -9.13
CA TYR A 224 -7.96 0.47 -9.98
C TYR A 224 -7.15 1.14 -11.09
N SER A 225 -5.89 1.52 -10.81
CA SER A 225 -4.99 2.07 -11.82
C SER A 225 -4.69 1.05 -12.94
N GLY A 226 -4.54 -0.25 -12.59
CA GLY A 226 -4.40 -1.34 -13.54
C GLY A 226 -5.65 -1.53 -14.41
N TRP A 227 -6.83 -1.54 -13.80
CA TRP A 227 -8.09 -1.65 -14.56
C TRP A 227 -8.36 -0.42 -15.43
N ALA A 228 -7.97 0.77 -15.00
CA ALA A 228 -8.02 1.98 -15.82
C ALA A 228 -7.08 1.88 -17.04
N ALA A 229 -5.88 1.32 -16.87
CA ALA A 229 -4.96 1.06 -17.96
C ALA A 229 -5.50 -0.01 -18.93
N ALA A 230 -6.14 -1.07 -18.41
CA ALA A 230 -6.78 -2.09 -19.24
C ALA A 230 -7.96 -1.51 -20.04
N ALA A 231 -8.80 -0.68 -19.41
CA ALA A 231 -9.87 0.05 -20.08
C ALA A 231 -9.34 0.95 -21.19
N ALA A 232 -8.27 1.72 -20.92
CA ALA A 232 -7.59 2.49 -21.97
C ALA A 232 -7.04 1.60 -23.08
N GLY A 233 -6.60 0.38 -22.76
CA GLY A 233 -6.20 -0.62 -23.74
C GLY A 233 -7.34 -1.05 -24.67
N PHE A 234 -8.53 -1.33 -24.14
CA PHE A 234 -9.70 -1.62 -24.97
C PHE A 234 -10.07 -0.45 -25.88
N MET A 235 -10.17 0.76 -25.30
CA MET A 235 -10.52 1.99 -26.03
C MET A 235 -9.55 2.33 -27.17
N LEU A 236 -8.29 1.91 -27.04
CA LEU A 236 -7.24 2.15 -28.03
C LEU A 236 -6.94 0.92 -28.88
N SER A 237 -7.66 -0.19 -28.67
CA SER A 237 -7.37 -1.50 -29.29
C SER A 237 -5.89 -1.90 -29.13
N ASN A 238 -5.34 -1.72 -27.92
CA ASN A 238 -3.94 -1.93 -27.59
C ASN A 238 -3.77 -3.09 -26.61
N ASP A 239 -3.38 -4.26 -27.15
CA ASP A 239 -3.17 -5.49 -26.39
C ASP A 239 -2.15 -5.35 -25.25
N LEU A 240 -1.10 -4.54 -25.44
CA LEU A 240 -0.09 -4.34 -24.39
C LEU A 240 -0.70 -3.67 -23.16
N LEU A 241 -1.51 -2.64 -23.35
CA LEU A 241 -2.19 -1.96 -22.24
C LEU A 241 -3.22 -2.87 -21.56
N ILE A 242 -3.91 -3.72 -22.32
CA ILE A 242 -4.84 -4.72 -21.77
C ILE A 242 -4.08 -5.70 -20.88
N VAL A 243 -2.99 -6.30 -21.37
CA VAL A 243 -2.21 -7.29 -20.62
C VAL A 243 -1.56 -6.66 -19.38
N THR A 244 -0.88 -5.53 -19.54
CA THR A 244 -0.22 -4.84 -18.43
C THR A 244 -1.21 -4.34 -17.39
N GLY A 245 -2.31 -3.75 -17.83
CA GLY A 245 -3.39 -3.30 -16.96
C GLY A 245 -4.01 -4.45 -16.16
N ALA A 246 -4.29 -5.59 -16.78
CA ALA A 246 -4.81 -6.77 -16.10
C ALA A 246 -3.81 -7.36 -15.09
N LEU A 247 -2.51 -7.39 -15.40
CA LEU A 247 -1.46 -7.84 -14.48
C LEU A 247 -1.37 -6.93 -13.24
N VAL A 248 -1.37 -5.61 -13.42
CA VAL A 248 -1.34 -4.65 -12.30
C VAL A 248 -2.65 -4.70 -11.50
N GLY A 249 -3.79 -4.77 -12.19
CA GLY A 249 -5.12 -4.83 -11.60
C GLY A 249 -5.32 -6.05 -10.70
N SER A 250 -4.95 -7.23 -11.20
CA SER A 250 -5.00 -8.49 -10.44
C SER A 250 -4.02 -8.51 -9.27
N SER A 251 -2.78 -8.08 -9.48
CA SER A 251 -1.75 -7.99 -8.42
C SER A 251 -2.21 -7.10 -7.26
N GLY A 252 -2.71 -5.91 -7.55
CA GLY A 252 -3.23 -5.01 -6.51
C GLY A 252 -4.44 -5.59 -5.76
N ALA A 253 -5.34 -6.30 -6.46
CA ALA A 253 -6.50 -6.93 -5.83
C ALA A 253 -6.09 -8.08 -4.89
N ILE A 254 -5.17 -8.94 -5.32
CA ILE A 254 -4.64 -10.04 -4.52
C ILE A 254 -3.92 -9.50 -3.28
N LEU A 255 -3.07 -8.49 -3.45
CA LEU A 255 -2.35 -7.87 -2.34
C LEU A 255 -3.32 -7.25 -1.33
N SER A 256 -4.33 -6.50 -1.78
CA SER A 256 -5.35 -5.96 -0.89
C SER A 256 -6.09 -7.05 -0.10
N TYR A 257 -6.41 -8.17 -0.74
CA TYR A 257 -7.03 -9.31 -0.07
C TYR A 257 -6.13 -9.92 1.01
N ILE A 258 -4.85 -10.15 0.69
CA ILE A 258 -3.87 -10.70 1.64
C ILE A 258 -3.71 -9.76 2.84
N MET A 259 -3.61 -8.46 2.61
CA MET A 259 -3.53 -7.46 3.68
C MET A 259 -4.78 -7.45 4.56
N CYS A 260 -5.97 -7.48 3.97
CA CYS A 260 -7.23 -7.59 4.72
C CYS A 260 -7.27 -8.85 5.59
N LYS A 261 -6.86 -9.99 5.04
CA LYS A 261 -6.78 -11.27 5.77
C LYS A 261 -5.78 -11.20 6.93
N ALA A 262 -4.61 -10.61 6.71
CA ALA A 262 -3.59 -10.42 7.75
C ALA A 262 -4.05 -9.48 8.88
N MET A 263 -4.99 -8.57 8.61
CA MET A 263 -5.61 -7.68 9.61
C MET A 263 -6.88 -8.28 10.24
N ASN A 264 -7.27 -9.51 9.86
CA ASN A 264 -8.58 -10.10 10.17
C ASN A 264 -9.76 -9.16 9.88
N ARG A 265 -9.70 -8.43 8.76
CA ARG A 265 -10.75 -7.52 8.30
C ARG A 265 -11.34 -8.01 6.99
N SER A 266 -12.66 -7.85 6.82
CA SER A 266 -13.33 -8.12 5.55
C SER A 266 -12.90 -7.09 4.50
N PHE A 267 -12.55 -7.55 3.30
CA PHE A 267 -12.24 -6.66 2.17
C PHE A 267 -13.40 -5.69 1.86
N ILE A 268 -14.64 -6.19 1.91
CA ILE A 268 -15.83 -5.36 1.67
C ILE A 268 -16.01 -4.33 2.79
N SER A 269 -15.72 -4.71 4.04
CA SER A 269 -15.87 -3.76 5.16
C SER A 269 -14.87 -2.63 5.05
N VAL A 270 -13.61 -2.90 4.69
CA VAL A 270 -12.59 -1.85 4.49
C VAL A 270 -13.01 -0.88 3.38
N ILE A 271 -13.48 -1.40 2.24
CA ILE A 271 -13.91 -0.58 1.08
C ILE A 271 -15.14 0.26 1.39
N ALA A 272 -16.10 -0.31 2.12
CA ALA A 272 -17.30 0.41 2.51
C ALA A 272 -17.04 1.51 3.57
N GLY A 273 -15.79 1.69 4.04
CA GLY A 273 -15.45 2.66 5.08
C GLY A 273 -15.65 2.14 6.50
N GLY A 274 -15.59 0.81 6.67
CA GLY A 274 -15.57 0.10 7.95
C GLY A 274 -16.91 0.08 8.68
N PHE A 275 -17.41 -1.13 8.97
CA PHE A 275 -18.12 -1.42 10.22
C PHE A 275 -17.09 -1.30 11.37
N GLY A 276 -17.47 -0.65 12.46
CA GLY A 276 -16.61 -0.52 13.64
C GLY A 276 -16.91 0.67 14.56
N THR A 277 -17.78 1.61 14.15
CA THR A 277 -18.23 2.71 15.03
C THR A 277 -19.68 2.60 15.49
N ASP A 278 -20.48 1.69 14.92
CA ASP A 278 -21.87 1.44 15.38
C ASP A 278 -21.96 0.41 16.52
N GLY A 279 -20.82 0.12 17.13
CA GLY A 279 -20.68 -0.73 18.29
C GLY A 279 -19.36 -0.39 18.95
N SER A 280 -19.25 0.82 19.47
CA SER A 280 -18.38 1.03 20.63
C SER A 280 -18.90 0.10 21.72
N SER A 281 -18.49 -1.17 21.71
CA SER A 281 -18.22 -1.82 22.97
C SER A 281 -17.09 -1.02 23.56
N THR A 282 -17.46 -0.08 24.43
CA THR A 282 -16.68 0.25 25.61
C THR A 282 -16.21 -1.08 26.18
N GLY A 283 -15.02 -1.52 25.77
CA GLY A 283 -14.25 -2.38 26.66
C GLY A 283 -14.19 -1.56 27.93
N ASP A 284 -14.83 -2.07 28.99
CA ASP A 284 -14.63 -1.53 30.33
C ASP A 284 -13.14 -1.22 30.46
N ASP A 285 -12.83 -0.04 30.99
CA ASP A 285 -11.52 0.24 31.56
C ASP A 285 -11.26 -0.85 32.61
N GLN A 286 -10.80 -2.03 32.17
CA GLN A 286 -10.23 -3.01 33.07
C GLN A 286 -9.06 -2.30 33.73
N GLU A 287 -9.03 -2.30 35.06
CA GLU A 287 -7.98 -1.69 35.87
C GLU A 287 -6.63 -2.00 35.22
N ALA A 288 -5.99 -0.97 34.69
CA ALA A 288 -4.66 -1.08 34.13
C ALA A 288 -3.76 -1.65 35.23
N GLY A 289 -3.21 -2.84 35.00
CA GLY A 289 -2.22 -3.41 35.92
C GLY A 289 -1.04 -2.46 36.11
N GLU A 290 -0.19 -2.72 37.10
CA GLU A 290 1.07 -2.00 37.21
C GLU A 290 2.00 -2.43 36.06
N HIS A 291 2.56 -1.48 35.32
CA HIS A 291 3.61 -1.74 34.35
C HIS A 291 4.98 -1.69 35.04
N ARG A 292 5.94 -2.47 34.52
CA ARG A 292 7.33 -2.46 34.99
C ARG A 292 8.17 -1.65 34.02
N GLU A 293 9.10 -0.86 34.53
CA GLU A 293 10.02 -0.05 33.71
C GLU A 293 11.43 -0.63 33.77
N ILE A 294 12.19 -0.47 32.68
CA ILE A 294 13.59 -0.87 32.57
C ILE A 294 14.41 0.27 31.96
N THR A 295 15.69 0.35 32.34
CA THR A 295 16.66 1.30 31.76
C THR A 295 17.39 0.72 30.53
N ALA A 296 18.06 1.58 29.78
CA ALA A 296 18.84 1.15 28.62
C ALA A 296 20.04 0.26 29.03
N GLU A 297 20.66 0.57 30.16
CA GLU A 297 21.78 -0.16 30.74
C GLU A 297 21.38 -1.57 31.18
N GLU A 298 20.26 -1.70 31.90
CA GLU A 298 19.69 -3.00 32.29
C GLU A 298 19.28 -3.81 31.06
N THR A 299 18.71 -3.17 30.04
CA THR A 299 18.37 -3.83 28.77
C THR A 299 19.63 -4.37 28.08
N ALA A 300 20.73 -3.60 28.06
CA ALA A 300 21.99 -4.04 27.49
C ALA A 300 22.58 -5.23 28.25
N GLU A 301 22.48 -5.25 29.58
CA GLU A 301 22.93 -6.37 30.41
C GLU A 301 22.09 -7.64 30.18
N MET A 302 20.77 -7.50 30.10
CA MET A 302 19.86 -8.59 29.73
C MET A 302 20.21 -9.18 28.35
N LEU A 303 20.49 -8.32 27.36
CA LEU A 303 20.88 -8.75 26.02
C LEU A 303 22.24 -9.48 26.02
N LYS A 304 23.21 -9.05 26.82
CA LYS A 304 24.52 -9.74 26.94
C LYS A 304 24.40 -11.15 27.53
N ASN A 305 23.40 -11.37 28.38
CA ASN A 305 23.16 -12.65 29.06
C ASN A 305 22.20 -13.57 28.28
N SER A 306 21.69 -13.14 27.13
CA SER A 306 20.78 -13.92 26.29
C SER A 306 21.56 -14.81 25.31
N HIS A 307 21.05 -16.01 25.02
CA HIS A 307 21.50 -16.87 23.92
C HIS A 307 20.67 -16.66 22.65
N SER A 308 19.38 -16.34 22.79
CA SER A 308 18.44 -16.10 21.69
C SER A 308 17.70 -14.78 21.89
N VAL A 309 17.75 -13.90 20.87
CA VAL A 309 17.08 -12.61 20.86
C VAL A 309 16.23 -12.47 19.60
N ILE A 310 14.96 -12.10 19.77
CA ILE A 310 14.08 -11.74 18.64
C ILE A 310 13.75 -10.25 18.70
N ILE A 311 13.88 -9.55 17.57
CA ILE A 311 13.51 -8.14 17.43
C ILE A 311 12.22 -8.07 16.61
N THR A 312 11.20 -7.43 17.15
CA THR A 312 9.90 -7.22 16.49
C THR A 312 9.71 -5.72 16.19
N PRO A 313 10.08 -5.27 14.99
CA PRO A 313 10.00 -3.86 14.63
C PRO A 313 8.56 -3.44 14.28
N GLY A 314 8.21 -2.22 14.63
CA GLY A 314 6.97 -1.57 14.22
C GLY A 314 7.19 -0.18 13.62
N TYR A 315 6.09 0.49 13.30
CA TYR A 315 6.14 1.82 12.67
C TYR A 315 6.86 2.88 13.53
N GLY A 316 6.86 2.73 14.85
CA GLY A 316 7.61 3.63 15.75
C GLY A 316 9.12 3.62 15.51
N MET A 317 9.69 2.47 15.12
CA MET A 317 11.11 2.36 14.74
C MET A 317 11.42 3.19 13.49
N ALA A 318 10.54 3.11 12.48
CA ALA A 318 10.66 3.84 11.23
C ALA A 318 10.58 5.35 11.42
N VAL A 319 9.61 5.82 12.23
CA VAL A 319 9.44 7.24 12.53
C VAL A 319 10.65 7.82 13.26
N ALA A 320 11.24 7.05 14.18
CA ALA A 320 12.42 7.47 14.92
C ALA A 320 13.73 7.33 14.11
N GLN A 321 13.71 6.71 12.93
CA GLN A 321 14.91 6.38 12.15
C GLN A 321 15.89 5.49 12.95
N ALA A 322 15.35 4.52 13.70
CA ALA A 322 16.11 3.65 14.61
C ALA A 322 16.63 2.36 13.94
N GLN A 323 16.33 2.12 12.66
CA GLN A 323 16.77 0.90 11.95
C GLN A 323 18.29 0.75 11.88
N TYR A 324 19.03 1.86 11.77
CA TYR A 324 20.50 1.86 11.70
C TYR A 324 21.15 1.39 13.01
N PRO A 325 20.85 1.98 14.19
CA PRO A 325 21.42 1.49 15.44
C PRO A 325 20.90 0.09 15.82
N VAL A 326 19.68 -0.29 15.41
CA VAL A 326 19.19 -1.68 15.57
C VAL A 326 20.04 -2.68 14.78
N ALA A 327 20.45 -2.34 13.57
CA ALA A 327 21.36 -3.17 12.78
C ALA A 327 22.75 -3.31 13.46
N GLU A 328 23.26 -2.22 14.04
CA GLU A 328 24.54 -2.24 14.76
C GLU A 328 24.49 -3.08 16.06
N ILE A 329 23.40 -2.99 16.82
CA ILE A 329 23.15 -3.87 17.97
C ILE A 329 23.13 -5.33 17.50
N THR A 330 22.43 -5.62 16.40
CA THR A 330 22.35 -6.98 15.84
C THR A 330 23.74 -7.52 15.51
N GLU A 331 24.59 -6.72 14.86
CA GLU A 331 25.97 -7.10 14.53
C GLU A 331 26.80 -7.38 15.79
N LYS A 332 26.76 -6.48 16.79
CA LYS A 332 27.49 -6.66 18.06
C LYS A 332 27.06 -7.89 18.84
N LEU A 333 25.76 -8.18 18.91
CA LEU A 333 25.25 -9.36 19.61
C LEU A 333 25.63 -10.64 18.86
N ARG A 334 25.50 -10.67 17.54
CA ARG A 334 25.93 -11.82 16.72
C ARG A 334 27.44 -12.07 16.82
N ALA A 335 28.25 -11.03 16.91
CA ALA A 335 29.69 -11.16 17.14
C ALA A 335 30.04 -11.82 18.49
N ARG A 336 29.12 -11.81 19.46
CA ARG A 336 29.22 -12.52 20.74
C ARG A 336 28.66 -13.94 20.70
N GLY A 337 28.20 -14.41 19.54
CA GLY A 337 27.60 -15.74 19.38
C GLY A 337 26.12 -15.83 19.76
N ILE A 338 25.46 -14.68 19.96
CA ILE A 338 24.03 -14.63 20.29
C ILE A 338 23.22 -14.80 19.00
N ASN A 339 22.19 -15.66 19.03
CA ASN A 339 21.29 -15.86 17.91
C ASN A 339 20.27 -14.72 17.84
N VAL A 340 20.48 -13.76 16.92
CA VAL A 340 19.57 -12.61 16.74
C VAL A 340 18.77 -12.74 15.46
N ARG A 341 17.44 -12.68 15.58
CA ARG A 341 16.49 -12.79 14.47
C ARG A 341 15.45 -11.68 14.53
N PHE A 342 14.83 -11.37 13.40
CA PHE A 342 13.75 -10.39 13.29
C PHE A 342 12.44 -11.09 12.96
N GLY A 343 11.38 -10.78 13.71
CA GLY A 343 10.03 -11.25 13.43
C GLY A 343 9.20 -10.13 12.82
N ILE A 344 8.81 -10.30 11.55
CA ILE A 344 8.07 -9.28 10.81
C ILE A 344 6.59 -9.64 10.74
N HIS A 345 5.75 -8.76 11.26
CA HIS A 345 4.31 -8.85 11.08
C HIS A 345 3.93 -8.36 9.66
N PRO A 346 3.04 -9.05 8.91
CA PRO A 346 2.74 -8.70 7.50
C PRO A 346 2.22 -7.27 7.28
N VAL A 347 1.58 -6.69 8.31
CA VAL A 347 1.06 -5.31 8.30
C VAL A 347 1.82 -4.34 9.20
N ALA A 348 3.06 -4.68 9.60
CA ALA A 348 3.92 -3.74 10.31
C ALA A 348 4.31 -2.55 9.40
N GLY A 349 4.00 -1.33 9.84
CA GLY A 349 4.33 -0.10 9.12
C GLY A 349 3.13 0.55 8.43
N ARG A 350 3.37 1.17 7.27
CA ARG A 350 2.36 1.91 6.48
C ARG A 350 2.19 1.40 5.04
N LEU A 351 2.87 0.33 4.67
CA LEU A 351 2.81 -0.30 3.34
C LEU A 351 3.28 -1.76 3.47
N PRO A 352 2.82 -2.71 2.64
CA PRO A 352 3.30 -4.10 2.71
C PRO A 352 4.81 -4.22 2.56
N GLY A 353 5.46 -4.93 3.48
CA GLY A 353 6.92 -5.09 3.47
C GLY A 353 7.71 -3.84 3.87
N HIS A 354 7.07 -2.81 4.45
CA HIS A 354 7.74 -1.58 4.88
C HIS A 354 8.93 -1.87 5.79
N MET A 355 8.78 -2.78 6.78
CA MET A 355 9.88 -3.12 7.69
C MET A 355 11.02 -3.84 6.98
N ASN A 356 10.74 -4.79 6.08
CA ASN A 356 11.75 -5.52 5.32
C ASN A 356 12.64 -4.54 4.51
N VAL A 357 12.02 -3.53 3.90
CA VAL A 357 12.73 -2.51 3.12
C VAL A 357 13.63 -1.62 3.99
N LEU A 358 13.17 -1.20 5.16
CA LEU A 358 13.99 -0.39 6.09
C LEU A 358 15.15 -1.18 6.69
N LEU A 359 14.92 -2.45 7.03
CA LEU A 359 15.98 -3.33 7.51
C LEU A 359 17.02 -3.61 6.42
N ALA A 360 16.58 -3.79 5.17
CA ALA A 360 17.47 -3.91 4.02
C ALA A 360 18.29 -2.63 3.78
N GLU A 361 17.69 -1.45 3.93
CA GLU A 361 18.40 -0.16 3.87
C GLU A 361 19.49 -0.06 4.95
N ALA A 362 19.18 -0.53 6.17
CA ALA A 362 20.13 -0.65 7.27
C ALA A 362 21.12 -1.82 7.12
N LYS A 363 21.07 -2.55 6.00
CA LYS A 363 21.94 -3.69 5.66
C LYS A 363 21.83 -4.88 6.62
N VAL A 364 20.67 -5.08 7.24
CA VAL A 364 20.39 -6.30 8.00
C VAL A 364 20.36 -7.49 7.02
N PRO A 365 21.09 -8.58 7.30
CA PRO A 365 21.07 -9.77 6.46
C PRO A 365 19.65 -10.39 6.40
N TYR A 366 19.20 -10.78 5.20
CA TYR A 366 17.83 -11.28 5.01
C TYR A 366 17.59 -12.66 5.65
N ASP A 367 18.63 -13.47 5.83
CA ASP A 367 18.56 -14.81 6.43
C ASP A 367 18.09 -14.78 7.89
N ILE A 368 18.19 -13.63 8.55
CA ILE A 368 17.73 -13.43 9.91
C ILE A 368 16.44 -12.61 9.99
N VAL A 369 15.81 -12.29 8.86
CA VAL A 369 14.53 -11.57 8.79
C VAL A 369 13.45 -12.57 8.38
N LEU A 370 12.63 -12.97 9.35
CA LEU A 370 11.62 -14.01 9.21
C LEU A 370 10.22 -13.41 9.24
N GLU A 371 9.33 -13.98 8.44
CA GLU A 371 7.92 -13.64 8.47
C GLU A 371 7.25 -14.24 9.72
N MET A 372 6.12 -13.66 10.14
CA MET A 372 5.41 -14.07 11.36
C MET A 372 5.12 -15.57 11.44
N ASP A 373 4.70 -16.19 10.33
CA ASP A 373 4.38 -17.62 10.27
C ASP A 373 5.62 -18.51 10.43
N GLU A 374 6.82 -17.98 10.15
CA GLU A 374 8.08 -18.72 10.24
C GLU A 374 8.71 -18.64 11.63
N ILE A 375 8.39 -17.59 12.41
CA ILE A 375 9.06 -17.29 13.69
C ILE A 375 8.17 -17.48 14.92
N ASN A 376 6.84 -17.57 14.76
CA ASN A 376 5.93 -17.56 15.91
C ASN A 376 6.13 -18.75 16.87
N ASP A 377 6.47 -19.93 16.34
CA ASP A 377 6.73 -21.13 17.15
C ASP A 377 8.03 -21.02 17.98
N ASP A 378 8.94 -20.11 17.63
CA ASP A 378 10.24 -19.96 18.28
C ASP A 378 10.21 -19.03 19.50
N PHE A 379 9.11 -18.30 19.74
CA PHE A 379 9.03 -17.35 20.85
C PHE A 379 9.16 -18.03 22.22
N ALA A 380 8.65 -19.26 22.38
CA ALA A 380 8.75 -20.00 23.64
C ALA A 380 10.20 -20.34 24.03
N ASP A 381 11.06 -20.54 23.04
CA ASP A 381 12.49 -20.87 23.21
C ASP A 381 13.41 -19.63 23.10
N THR A 382 12.84 -18.43 23.25
CA THR A 382 13.57 -17.15 23.14
C THR A 382 13.74 -16.48 24.50
N ASP A 383 14.98 -16.05 24.80
CA ASP A 383 15.33 -15.45 26.09
C ASP A 383 14.82 -14.00 26.19
N THR A 384 15.05 -13.20 25.16
CA THR A 384 14.67 -11.78 25.16
C THR A 384 14.04 -11.35 23.84
N VAL A 385 12.90 -10.68 23.90
CA VAL A 385 12.25 -10.05 22.75
C VAL A 385 12.29 -8.53 22.87
N LEU A 386 12.79 -7.85 21.84
CA LEU A 386 12.73 -6.40 21.74
C LEU A 386 11.56 -5.98 20.85
N VAL A 387 10.55 -5.35 21.42
CA VAL A 387 9.38 -4.81 20.71
C VAL A 387 9.62 -3.34 20.43
N ILE A 388 10.07 -3.00 19.22
CA ILE A 388 10.53 -1.64 18.89
C ILE A 388 9.47 -0.87 18.12
N GLY A 389 8.65 -0.09 18.83
CA GLY A 389 7.65 0.78 18.20
C GLY A 389 6.50 0.03 17.53
N ALA A 390 6.24 -1.21 17.95
CA ALA A 390 5.05 -1.99 17.63
C ALA A 390 4.03 -1.91 18.78
N ASN A 391 2.74 -2.06 18.46
CA ASN A 391 1.68 -2.11 19.46
C ASN A 391 0.61 -3.13 19.09
N ASP A 392 -0.18 -2.86 18.06
CA ASP A 392 -1.32 -3.71 17.71
C ASP A 392 -0.86 -5.10 17.21
N THR A 393 0.28 -5.19 16.52
CA THR A 393 0.85 -6.43 15.95
C THR A 393 1.42 -7.39 17.00
N VAL A 394 1.47 -6.99 18.26
CA VAL A 394 1.96 -7.77 19.41
C VAL A 394 0.92 -7.79 20.53
N ASN A 395 -0.34 -7.45 20.26
CA ASN A 395 -1.36 -7.26 21.27
C ASN A 395 -2.11 -8.59 21.57
N PRO A 396 -2.00 -9.17 22.78
CA PRO A 396 -2.66 -10.42 23.16
C PRO A 396 -4.20 -10.34 23.11
N ALA A 397 -4.78 -9.15 23.21
CA ALA A 397 -6.22 -8.96 23.13
C ALA A 397 -6.81 -9.41 21.78
N ALA A 398 -5.98 -9.57 20.74
CA ALA A 398 -6.40 -10.17 19.49
C ALA A 398 -6.81 -11.65 19.64
N GLN A 399 -6.24 -12.39 20.60
CA GLN A 399 -6.57 -13.79 20.87
C GLN A 399 -7.46 -13.94 22.12
N ASP A 400 -7.19 -13.15 23.15
CA ASP A 400 -7.78 -13.35 24.49
C ASP A 400 -9.14 -12.64 24.67
N ASP A 401 -9.43 -11.58 23.91
CA ASP A 401 -10.66 -10.79 24.05
C ASP A 401 -11.51 -10.79 22.76
N PRO A 402 -12.59 -11.59 22.71
CA PRO A 402 -13.52 -11.61 21.58
C PRO A 402 -14.23 -10.27 21.31
N ARG A 403 -14.24 -9.34 22.28
CA ARG A 403 -14.84 -8.00 22.13
C ARG A 403 -13.86 -6.96 21.61
N SER A 404 -12.58 -7.31 21.50
CA SER A 404 -11.56 -6.40 21.00
C SER A 404 -11.80 -6.04 19.53
N PRO A 405 -11.64 -4.77 19.12
CA PRO A 405 -11.61 -4.35 17.72
C PRO A 405 -10.60 -5.08 16.82
N ILE A 406 -9.64 -5.79 17.42
CA ILE A 406 -8.62 -6.59 16.74
C ILE A 406 -8.76 -8.10 17.01
N ALA A 407 -9.90 -8.55 17.55
CA ALA A 407 -10.15 -9.96 17.83
C ALA A 407 -9.98 -10.82 16.56
N GLY A 408 -9.26 -11.93 16.68
CA GLY A 408 -8.90 -12.86 15.61
C GLY A 408 -7.78 -12.40 14.67
N MET A 409 -7.19 -11.21 14.87
CA MET A 409 -6.00 -10.79 14.15
C MET A 409 -4.82 -11.69 14.52
N PRO A 410 -4.14 -12.34 13.55
CA PRO A 410 -2.85 -12.98 13.81
C PRO A 410 -1.88 -11.94 14.38
N VAL A 411 -1.09 -12.30 15.38
CA VAL A 411 -0.12 -11.40 16.02
C VAL A 411 1.17 -12.15 16.30
N LEU A 412 2.25 -11.41 16.48
CA LEU A 412 3.50 -11.98 17.00
C LEU A 412 3.32 -12.26 18.49
N GLU A 413 3.43 -13.53 18.87
CA GLU A 413 3.13 -14.02 20.23
C GLU A 413 4.30 -13.77 21.20
N VAL A 414 4.81 -12.54 21.21
CA VAL A 414 6.01 -12.12 21.94
C VAL A 414 5.95 -12.41 23.44
N TRP A 415 4.74 -12.49 24.00
CA TRP A 415 4.53 -12.78 25.41
C TRP A 415 4.91 -14.21 25.81
N LYS A 416 5.15 -15.10 24.86
CA LYS A 416 5.63 -16.47 25.11
C LYS A 416 7.13 -16.52 25.45
N ALA A 417 7.88 -15.47 25.17
CA ALA A 417 9.30 -15.39 25.49
C ALA A 417 9.57 -15.20 26.99
N GLN A 418 10.80 -15.50 27.43
CA GLN A 418 11.17 -15.35 28.84
C GLN A 418 11.14 -13.88 29.29
N ASN A 419 11.64 -12.96 28.46
CA ASN A 419 11.63 -11.53 28.73
C ASN A 419 11.17 -10.74 27.49
N VAL A 420 10.39 -9.69 27.70
CA VAL A 420 9.92 -8.78 26.64
C VAL A 420 10.25 -7.34 27.04
N VAL A 421 10.95 -6.61 26.18
CA VAL A 421 11.24 -5.17 26.37
C VAL A 421 10.51 -4.37 25.31
N VAL A 422 9.60 -3.50 25.72
CA VAL A 422 8.76 -2.69 24.84
C VAL A 422 9.25 -1.25 24.79
N PHE A 423 9.59 -0.77 23.60
CA PHE A 423 10.08 0.59 23.37
C PHE A 423 8.92 1.50 22.97
N LYS A 424 8.64 2.51 23.78
CA LYS A 424 7.53 3.44 23.51
C LYS A 424 7.73 4.80 24.17
N ARG A 425 7.12 5.84 23.61
CA ARG A 425 7.19 7.21 24.18
C ARG A 425 6.25 7.44 25.36
N SER A 426 5.11 6.76 25.38
CA SER A 426 4.06 6.90 26.40
C SER A 426 3.12 5.70 26.37
N MET A 427 2.16 5.62 27.30
CA MET A 427 1.14 4.56 27.33
C MET A 427 0.00 4.74 26.32
N ASN A 428 0.05 5.74 25.43
CA ASN A 428 -0.98 6.01 24.43
C ASN A 428 -1.28 4.82 23.52
N THR A 429 -2.55 4.63 23.15
CA THR A 429 -2.98 3.52 22.29
C THR A 429 -2.32 3.52 20.92
N GLY A 430 -2.33 2.35 20.28
CA GLY A 430 -1.82 2.14 18.93
C GLY A 430 -2.77 2.67 17.86
N TYR A 431 -2.67 2.11 16.67
CA TYR A 431 -3.52 2.52 15.57
C TYR A 431 -4.99 2.14 15.85
N ALA A 432 -5.21 0.93 16.37
CA ALA A 432 -6.54 0.40 16.67
C ALA A 432 -7.26 1.12 17.83
N GLY A 433 -6.59 2.02 18.56
CA GLY A 433 -7.22 2.77 19.65
C GLY A 433 -7.53 1.93 20.89
N VAL A 434 -6.92 0.75 21.01
CA VAL A 434 -7.08 -0.16 22.16
C VAL A 434 -5.85 -0.17 23.04
N GLN A 435 -6.05 -0.39 24.34
CA GLN A 435 -4.97 -0.67 25.28
C GLN A 435 -4.39 -2.06 25.01
N ASN A 436 -3.11 -2.26 25.34
CA ASN A 436 -2.43 -3.52 25.08
C ASN A 436 -2.11 -4.23 26.40
N PRO A 437 -2.76 -5.38 26.69
CA PRO A 437 -2.50 -6.17 27.89
C PRO A 437 -1.06 -6.65 28.03
N LEU A 438 -0.29 -6.73 26.93
CA LEU A 438 1.13 -7.09 26.96
C LEU A 438 1.92 -6.24 27.96
N PHE A 439 1.63 -4.94 28.03
CA PHE A 439 2.39 -3.98 28.83
C PHE A 439 2.30 -4.23 30.35
N PHE A 440 1.36 -5.08 30.76
CA PHE A 440 1.09 -5.40 32.16
C PHE A 440 1.45 -6.87 32.50
N LYS A 441 1.98 -7.64 31.55
CA LYS A 441 2.43 -9.01 31.82
C LYS A 441 3.74 -9.00 32.62
N GLU A 442 3.90 -9.99 33.50
CA GLU A 442 5.03 -10.04 34.44
C GLU A 442 6.40 -10.11 33.74
N ASN A 443 6.48 -10.79 32.60
CA ASN A 443 7.70 -10.90 31.79
C ASN A 443 7.95 -9.68 30.89
N THR A 444 7.10 -8.64 30.95
CA THR A 444 7.20 -7.47 30.10
C THR A 444 7.69 -6.24 30.86
N GLN A 445 8.62 -5.52 30.26
CA GLN A 445 9.23 -4.32 30.82
C GLN A 445 9.19 -3.19 29.78
N MET A 446 8.85 -1.99 30.24
CA MET A 446 8.67 -0.80 29.41
C MET A 446 9.95 0.04 29.41
N LEU A 447 10.52 0.25 28.24
CA LEU A 447 11.62 1.18 28.03
C LEU A 447 11.06 2.46 27.41
N PHE A 448 10.82 3.46 28.26
CA PHE A 448 10.25 4.74 27.83
C PHE A 448 11.29 5.64 27.16
N GLY A 449 10.90 6.25 26.04
CA GLY A 449 11.76 7.20 25.33
C GLY A 449 11.49 7.26 23.83
N ASP A 450 12.27 8.11 23.16
CA ASP A 450 12.39 8.03 21.70
C ASP A 450 13.15 6.74 21.32
N ALA A 451 12.62 5.98 20.36
CA ALA A 451 13.16 4.67 20.03
C ALA A 451 14.62 4.73 19.58
N LYS A 452 15.03 5.76 18.82
CA LYS A 452 16.42 5.89 18.38
C LYS A 452 17.33 6.22 19.55
N ALA A 453 16.94 7.18 20.39
CA ALA A 453 17.72 7.53 21.58
C ALA A 453 17.92 6.34 22.53
N SER A 454 16.86 5.55 22.76
CA SER A 454 16.93 4.35 23.61
C SER A 454 17.84 3.26 23.02
N VAL A 455 17.72 2.98 21.72
CA VAL A 455 18.58 2.00 21.04
C VAL A 455 20.04 2.49 21.02
N ASP A 456 20.31 3.77 20.76
CA ASP A 456 21.66 4.34 20.83
C ASP A 456 22.26 4.24 22.24
N ALA A 457 21.45 4.39 23.30
CA ALA A 457 21.90 4.22 24.68
C ALA A 457 22.27 2.76 24.98
N ILE A 458 21.43 1.80 24.56
CA ILE A 458 21.74 0.36 24.67
C ILE A 458 23.03 0.04 23.92
N LEU A 459 23.19 0.56 22.70
CA LEU A 459 24.36 0.33 21.86
C LEU A 459 25.66 0.82 22.50
N LYS A 460 25.61 1.93 23.25
CA LYS A 460 26.76 2.44 24.04
C LYS A 460 27.08 1.53 25.23
N ALA A 461 26.07 0.92 25.83
CA ALA A 461 26.23 0.01 26.96
C ALA A 461 26.63 -1.42 26.54
N LEU A 462 26.41 -1.81 25.28
CA LEU A 462 26.82 -3.09 24.68
C LEU A 462 28.31 -3.12 24.30
#